data_AF-A0A2D6K459-F1
#
_entry.id   AF-A0A2D6K459-F1
#
_cell.length_a   1.000
_cell.length_b   1.000
_cell.length_c   1.000
_cell.angle_alpha   90.00
_cell.angle_beta   90.00
_cell.angle_gamma   90.00
#
_symmetry.space_group_name_H-M   'P 1'
#
loop_
_entity.id
_entity.type
_entity.pdbx_description
1 polymer ?
#
loop_
_entity_poly.entity_id
_entity_poly.type
_entity_poly.pdbx_seq_one_letter_code
_entity_poly.pdbx_strand_id
1 'polypeptide(L)'
;MDKRKEKKLANKARDIERDEALHDDIRNAIASGASYLDLQARFSDAVITRSFSRFSLEDYQAIEECLGPAASSEKILIDECVNPKILPYIHQNLGIAKLSSLINCKNISDEQVFARAADLNFKAIISNDYISAGHRDLCGIAKRAYERDDRAPQIIIVSQDIDEALSALSEHLEEIKTLIKPSAKPQDVYLAR
;
A
#
# COMPACT_ATOMS: atom_id res chain seq x y z
N MET A 1 18.67 39.02 5.13
CA MET A 1 18.35 37.58 5.28
C MET A 1 19.64 36.78 5.29
N ASP A 2 19.69 35.67 6.03
CA ASP A 2 20.89 34.83 6.15
C ASP A 2 21.11 34.03 4.84
N LYS A 3 22.24 34.22 4.16
CA LYS A 3 22.59 33.57 2.87
C LYS A 3 22.46 32.04 2.93
N ARG A 4 22.62 31.44 4.12
CA ARG A 4 22.42 29.99 4.32
C ARG A 4 20.94 29.59 4.20
N LYS A 5 20.02 30.42 4.68
CA LYS A 5 18.57 30.19 4.58
C LYS A 5 18.10 30.30 3.14
N GLU A 6 18.56 31.30 2.40
CA GLU A 6 18.24 31.50 0.97
C GLU A 6 18.70 30.31 0.12
N LYS A 7 19.93 29.82 0.33
CA LYS A 7 20.44 28.63 -0.37
C LYS A 7 19.63 27.37 -0.04
N LYS A 8 19.20 27.20 1.21
CA LYS A 8 18.37 26.06 1.63
C LYS A 8 16.98 26.11 0.98
N LEU A 9 16.37 27.29 0.90
CA LEU A 9 15.09 27.51 0.22
C LEU A 9 15.19 27.21 -1.28
N ALA A 10 16.22 27.71 -1.95
CA ALA A 10 16.45 27.46 -3.37
C ALA A 10 16.66 25.98 -3.69
N ASN A 11 17.45 25.27 -2.88
CA ASN A 11 17.65 23.83 -3.04
C ASN A 11 16.34 23.05 -2.85
N LYS A 12 15.56 23.40 -1.82
CA LYS A 12 14.25 22.77 -1.57
C LYS A 12 13.28 22.97 -2.74
N ALA A 13 13.23 24.17 -3.30
CA ALA A 13 12.39 24.47 -4.46
C ALA A 13 12.78 23.61 -5.67
N ARG A 14 14.09 23.50 -5.96
CA ARG A 14 14.60 22.65 -7.05
C ARG A 14 14.32 21.17 -6.82
N ASP A 15 14.41 20.69 -5.57
CA ASP A 15 14.08 19.31 -5.25
C ASP A 15 12.58 19.02 -5.45
N ILE A 16 11.70 19.97 -5.11
CA ILE A 16 10.26 19.88 -5.38
C ILE A 16 9.98 19.83 -6.89
N GLU A 17 10.57 20.73 -7.66
CA GLU A 17 10.41 20.80 -9.12
C GLU A 17 10.86 19.49 -9.79
N ARG A 18 12.01 18.95 -9.36
CA ARG A 18 12.49 17.64 -9.84
C ARG A 18 11.53 16.51 -9.47
N ASP A 19 11.02 16.49 -8.24
CA ASP A 19 10.09 15.46 -7.78
C ASP A 19 8.73 15.56 -8.48
N GLU A 20 8.29 16.76 -8.89
CA GLU A 20 7.11 16.97 -9.74
C GLU A 20 7.34 16.45 -11.15
N ALA A 21 8.46 16.80 -11.79
CA ALA A 21 8.80 16.29 -13.12
C ALA A 21 8.87 14.74 -13.16
N LEU A 22 9.48 14.11 -12.15
CA LEU A 22 9.55 12.64 -12.06
C LEU A 22 8.16 11.99 -11.87
N HIS A 23 7.27 12.64 -11.14
CA HIS A 23 5.89 12.16 -10.98
C HIS A 23 5.13 12.22 -12.30
N ASP A 24 5.24 13.33 -13.03
CA ASP A 24 4.62 13.51 -14.33
C ASP A 24 5.19 12.52 -15.38
N ASP A 25 6.50 12.28 -15.36
CA ASP A 25 7.14 11.30 -16.24
C ASP A 25 6.61 9.88 -16.02
N ILE A 26 6.41 9.47 -14.75
CA ILE A 26 5.81 8.17 -14.42
C ILE A 26 4.36 8.13 -14.88
N ARG A 27 3.58 9.17 -14.61
CA ARG A 27 2.16 9.24 -15.02
C ARG A 27 2.03 9.13 -16.53
N ASN A 28 2.84 9.88 -17.27
CA ASN A 28 2.86 9.85 -18.74
C ASN A 28 3.33 8.50 -19.28
N ALA A 29 4.31 7.85 -18.64
CA ALA A 29 4.73 6.51 -19.01
C ALA A 29 3.59 5.49 -18.85
N ILE A 30 2.90 5.51 -17.72
CA ILE A 30 1.74 4.65 -17.47
C ILE A 30 0.62 4.93 -18.49
N ALA A 31 0.28 6.20 -18.71
CA ALA A 31 -0.73 6.60 -19.69
C ALA A 31 -0.37 6.18 -21.14
N SER A 32 0.92 5.98 -21.41
CA SER A 32 1.42 5.46 -22.70
C SER A 32 1.50 3.93 -22.75
N GLY A 33 1.00 3.23 -21.73
CA GLY A 33 0.96 1.77 -21.65
C GLY A 33 2.22 1.11 -21.07
N ALA A 34 3.07 1.85 -20.35
CA ALA A 34 4.23 1.25 -19.69
C ALA A 34 3.82 0.25 -18.61
N SER A 35 4.43 -0.94 -18.64
CA SER A 35 4.28 -1.92 -17.56
C SER A 35 5.09 -1.52 -16.33
N TYR A 36 4.80 -2.15 -15.19
CA TYR A 36 5.58 -1.94 -13.97
C TYR A 36 7.07 -2.26 -14.18
N LEU A 37 7.39 -3.28 -14.96
CA LEU A 37 8.78 -3.64 -15.31
C LEU A 37 9.46 -2.53 -16.13
N ASP A 38 8.74 -1.90 -17.06
CA ASP A 38 9.26 -0.76 -17.81
C ASP A 38 9.54 0.44 -16.91
N LEU A 39 8.69 0.67 -15.89
CA LEU A 39 8.95 1.71 -14.89
C LEU A 39 10.21 1.39 -14.08
N GLN A 40 10.39 0.15 -13.63
CA GLN A 40 11.57 -0.27 -12.86
C GLN A 40 12.88 -0.17 -13.67
N ALA A 41 12.82 -0.37 -14.99
CA ALA A 41 13.96 -0.19 -15.87
C ALA A 41 14.37 1.29 -16.02
N ARG A 42 13.43 2.23 -15.80
CA ARG A 42 13.61 3.67 -16.06
C ARG A 42 13.79 4.49 -14.79
N PHE A 43 13.19 4.07 -13.69
CA PHE A 43 13.11 4.81 -12.43
C PHE A 43 13.52 3.92 -11.27
N SER A 44 14.22 4.50 -10.29
CA SER A 44 14.47 3.78 -9.03
C SER A 44 13.17 3.52 -8.30
N ASP A 45 13.06 2.41 -7.57
CA ASP A 45 11.83 2.08 -6.83
C ASP A 45 11.41 3.21 -5.88
N ALA A 46 12.35 3.91 -5.24
CA ALA A 46 12.03 5.02 -4.34
C ALA A 46 11.25 6.15 -5.04
N VAL A 47 11.52 6.39 -6.32
CA VAL A 47 10.81 7.38 -7.15
C VAL A 47 9.44 6.83 -7.54
N ILE A 48 9.34 5.56 -7.94
CA ILE A 48 8.06 4.90 -8.26
C ILE A 48 7.13 4.92 -7.06
N THR A 49 7.61 4.46 -5.90
CA THR A 49 6.89 4.44 -4.63
C THR A 49 6.38 5.83 -4.24
N ARG A 50 7.25 6.86 -4.33
CA ARG A 50 6.85 8.24 -4.03
C ARG A 50 5.80 8.75 -5.01
N SER A 51 5.94 8.44 -6.29
CA SER A 51 4.95 8.80 -7.31
C SER A 51 3.60 8.14 -7.03
N PHE A 52 3.59 6.85 -6.73
CA PHE A 52 2.36 6.10 -6.44
C PHE A 52 1.60 6.66 -5.23
N SER A 53 2.31 7.10 -4.20
CA SER A 53 1.71 7.74 -3.02
C SER A 53 1.04 9.09 -3.30
N ARG A 54 1.37 9.74 -4.42
CA ARG A 54 0.87 11.06 -4.84
C ARG A 54 -0.25 10.99 -5.87
N PHE A 55 -0.51 9.81 -6.43
CA PHE A 55 -1.61 9.65 -7.37
C PHE A 55 -2.95 10.02 -6.71
N SER A 56 -3.95 10.24 -7.56
CA SER A 56 -5.33 10.47 -7.15
C SER A 56 -6.16 9.21 -7.36
N LEU A 57 -7.41 9.23 -6.89
CA LEU A 57 -8.36 8.14 -7.12
C LEU A 57 -8.56 7.84 -8.62
N GLU A 58 -8.46 8.86 -9.47
CA GLU A 58 -8.66 8.76 -10.92
C GLU A 58 -7.52 7.98 -11.62
N ASP A 59 -6.33 7.97 -11.03
CA ASP A 59 -5.16 7.28 -11.59
C ASP A 59 -5.17 5.77 -11.36
N TYR A 60 -6.07 5.27 -10.53
CA TYR A 60 -6.07 3.86 -10.13
C TYR A 60 -6.17 2.89 -11.28
N GLN A 61 -7.06 3.18 -12.22
CA GLN A 61 -7.25 2.29 -13.36
C GLN A 61 -5.94 2.16 -14.14
N ALA A 62 -5.24 3.28 -14.32
CA ALA A 62 -3.95 3.31 -15.01
C ALA A 62 -2.86 2.56 -14.21
N ILE A 63 -2.86 2.67 -12.87
CA ILE A 63 -1.97 1.89 -12.01
C ILE A 63 -2.27 0.39 -12.14
N GLU A 64 -3.54 -0.02 -12.08
CA GLU A 64 -3.93 -1.43 -12.25
C GLU A 64 -3.50 -1.97 -13.62
N GLU A 65 -3.71 -1.20 -14.69
CA GLU A 65 -3.24 -1.55 -16.04
C GLU A 65 -1.70 -1.70 -16.09
N CYS A 66 -0.95 -0.82 -15.41
CA CYS A 66 0.50 -0.89 -15.30
C CYS A 66 0.99 -2.14 -14.55
N LEU A 67 0.28 -2.57 -13.51
CA LEU A 67 0.61 -3.75 -12.71
C LEU A 67 0.32 -5.08 -13.44
N GLY A 68 -0.55 -5.02 -14.47
CA GLY A 68 -1.01 -6.18 -15.22
C GLY A 68 -2.24 -6.83 -14.58
N PRO A 69 -2.63 -8.04 -15.01
CA PRO A 69 -3.82 -8.71 -14.49
C PRO A 69 -3.65 -9.12 -13.02
N ALA A 70 -4.68 -8.85 -12.21
CA ALA A 70 -4.75 -9.32 -10.83
C ALA A 70 -4.91 -10.84 -10.72
N ALA A 71 -4.43 -11.43 -9.63
CA ALA A 71 -4.58 -12.86 -9.36
C ALA A 71 -6.05 -13.28 -9.15
N SER A 72 -6.88 -12.36 -8.67
CA SER A 72 -8.30 -12.57 -8.41
C SER A 72 -9.07 -11.23 -8.45
N SER A 73 -10.41 -11.30 -8.40
CA SER A 73 -11.27 -10.11 -8.29
C SER A 73 -11.38 -9.55 -6.87
N GLU A 74 -10.75 -10.19 -5.87
CA GLU A 74 -10.85 -9.74 -4.48
C GLU A 74 -10.08 -8.44 -4.29
N LYS A 75 -10.70 -7.47 -3.61
CA LYS A 75 -10.08 -6.17 -3.34
C LYS A 75 -9.24 -6.23 -2.07
N ILE A 76 -8.01 -5.75 -2.15
CA ILE A 76 -7.07 -5.72 -1.02
C ILE A 76 -6.59 -4.29 -0.81
N LEU A 77 -6.78 -3.79 0.40
CA LEU A 77 -6.34 -2.46 0.78
C LEU A 77 -4.93 -2.55 1.35
N ILE A 78 -4.04 -1.67 0.93
CA ILE A 78 -2.68 -1.54 1.46
C ILE A 78 -2.66 -0.26 2.28
N ASP A 79 -2.43 -0.39 3.58
CA ASP A 79 -2.36 0.74 4.50
C ASP A 79 -1.23 1.71 4.14
N GLU A 80 -1.37 2.99 4.53
CA GLU A 80 -0.43 4.06 4.17
C GLU A 80 0.95 3.86 4.80
N CYS A 81 0.98 3.11 5.90
CA CYS A 81 2.19 2.76 6.62
C CYS A 81 2.98 1.62 5.96
N VAL A 82 2.38 0.91 5.00
CA VAL A 82 3.03 -0.20 4.27
C VAL A 82 3.79 0.36 3.08
N ASN A 83 4.99 -0.16 2.84
CA ASN A 83 5.79 0.25 1.70
C ASN A 83 5.06 -0.11 0.38
N PRO A 84 4.72 0.87 -0.49
CA PRO A 84 4.03 0.61 -1.75
C PRO A 84 4.76 -0.33 -2.71
N LYS A 85 6.05 -0.64 -2.50
CA LYS A 85 6.76 -1.70 -3.24
C LYS A 85 6.09 -3.07 -3.17
N ILE A 86 5.26 -3.33 -2.15
CA ILE A 86 4.52 -4.59 -2.00
C ILE A 86 3.34 -4.68 -2.99
N LEU A 87 2.87 -3.53 -3.51
CA LEU A 87 1.68 -3.42 -4.35
C LEU A 87 1.66 -4.39 -5.55
N PRO A 88 2.73 -4.52 -6.36
CA PRO A 88 2.74 -5.45 -7.48
C PRO A 88 2.62 -6.90 -7.02
N TYR A 89 3.31 -7.28 -5.95
CA TYR A 89 3.25 -8.63 -5.41
C TYR A 89 1.84 -8.99 -4.96
N ILE A 90 1.19 -8.13 -4.17
CA ILE A 90 -0.19 -8.33 -3.71
C ILE A 90 -1.14 -8.41 -4.91
N HIS A 91 -0.94 -7.53 -5.91
CA HIS A 91 -1.78 -7.51 -7.11
C HIS A 91 -1.73 -8.83 -7.88
N GLN A 92 -0.52 -9.32 -8.12
CA GLN A 92 -0.27 -10.50 -8.96
C GLN A 92 -0.53 -11.83 -8.25
N ASN A 93 -0.53 -11.86 -6.90
CA ASN A 93 -0.63 -13.12 -6.16
C ASN A 93 -1.92 -13.26 -5.33
N LEU A 94 -2.57 -12.16 -4.96
CA LEU A 94 -3.73 -12.19 -4.07
C LEU A 94 -5.00 -11.63 -4.73
N GLY A 95 -4.95 -10.41 -5.28
CA GLY A 95 -6.14 -9.75 -5.84
C GLY A 95 -5.92 -8.27 -6.14
N ILE A 96 -6.97 -7.54 -6.48
CA ILE A 96 -6.90 -6.11 -6.85
C ILE A 96 -6.39 -5.28 -5.68
N ALA A 97 -5.10 -4.94 -5.71
CA ALA A 97 -4.41 -4.21 -4.66
C ALA A 97 -4.60 -2.69 -4.79
N LYS A 98 -4.93 -2.02 -3.69
CA LYS A 98 -5.19 -0.58 -3.67
C LYS A 98 -4.58 0.11 -2.44
N LEU A 99 -3.77 1.15 -2.65
CA LEU A 99 -3.23 2.00 -1.57
C LEU A 99 -4.30 2.83 -0.83
N SER A 100 -4.34 2.80 0.50
CA SER A 100 -5.32 3.53 1.30
C SER A 100 -5.27 5.04 1.05
N SER A 101 -4.08 5.60 0.82
CA SER A 101 -3.85 7.03 0.55
C SER A 101 -4.59 7.58 -0.68
N LEU A 102 -5.00 6.70 -1.59
CA LEU A 102 -5.69 7.08 -2.83
C LEU A 102 -7.23 6.94 -2.72
N ILE A 103 -7.72 6.17 -1.75
CA ILE A 103 -9.17 5.88 -1.56
C ILE A 103 -9.73 6.60 -0.35
N ASN A 104 -8.87 6.91 0.60
CA ASN A 104 -9.20 7.53 1.86
C ASN A 104 -8.60 8.94 1.94
N CYS A 105 -9.35 9.87 2.51
CA CYS A 105 -8.90 11.24 2.69
C CYS A 105 -7.83 11.31 3.78
N LYS A 106 -6.97 12.33 3.71
CA LYS A 106 -6.05 12.68 4.80
C LYS A 106 -6.83 12.87 6.11
N ASN A 107 -6.32 12.35 7.22
CA ASN A 107 -6.86 12.47 8.58
C ASN A 107 -8.10 11.61 8.91
N ILE A 108 -8.26 10.43 8.29
CA ILE A 108 -9.22 9.45 8.79
C ILE A 108 -8.60 8.59 9.89
N SER A 109 -9.40 8.20 10.88
CA SER A 109 -9.00 7.25 11.91
C SER A 109 -8.98 5.82 11.37
N ASP A 110 -8.18 4.97 11.99
CA ASP A 110 -8.12 3.52 11.75
C ASP A 110 -9.50 2.84 11.71
N GLU A 111 -10.42 3.26 12.57
CA GLU A 111 -11.78 2.72 12.60
C GLU A 111 -12.57 3.12 11.36
N GLN A 112 -12.38 4.35 10.88
CA GLN A 112 -12.98 4.82 9.63
C GLN A 112 -12.35 4.14 8.41
N VAL A 113 -11.04 3.83 8.43
CA VAL A 113 -10.37 3.04 7.39
C VAL A 113 -11.03 1.67 7.31
N PHE A 114 -11.18 0.99 8.46
CA PHE A 114 -11.76 -0.35 8.53
C PHE A 114 -13.21 -0.37 8.07
N ALA A 115 -14.06 0.52 8.62
CA ALA A 115 -15.47 0.60 8.25
C ALA A 115 -15.65 0.87 6.75
N ARG A 116 -14.88 1.82 6.20
CA ARG A 116 -14.93 2.16 4.78
C ARG A 116 -14.39 1.02 3.90
N ALA A 117 -13.37 0.30 4.35
CA ALA A 117 -12.88 -0.88 3.65
C ALA A 117 -13.97 -1.96 3.57
N ALA A 118 -14.70 -2.19 4.67
CA ALA A 118 -15.85 -3.10 4.68
C ALA A 118 -16.97 -2.62 3.72
N ASP A 119 -17.35 -1.34 3.77
CA ASP A 119 -18.37 -0.74 2.89
C ASP A 119 -18.02 -0.86 1.40
N LEU A 120 -16.72 -0.74 1.08
CA LEU A 120 -16.20 -0.87 -0.28
C LEU A 120 -15.93 -2.32 -0.71
N ASN A 121 -16.27 -3.28 0.16
CA ASN A 121 -16.11 -4.73 -0.01
C ASN A 121 -14.65 -5.14 -0.25
N PHE A 122 -13.72 -4.52 0.47
CA PHE A 122 -12.37 -5.07 0.61
C PHE A 122 -12.43 -6.37 1.41
N LYS A 123 -11.58 -7.33 1.03
CA LYS A 123 -11.46 -8.62 1.74
C LYS A 123 -10.33 -8.64 2.73
N ALA A 124 -9.28 -7.86 2.47
CA ALA A 124 -8.18 -7.71 3.38
C ALA A 124 -7.65 -6.29 3.43
N ILE A 125 -7.04 -5.96 4.56
CA ILE A 125 -6.17 -4.81 4.77
C ILE A 125 -4.78 -5.36 5.11
N ILE A 126 -3.78 -5.00 4.30
CA ILE A 126 -2.37 -5.22 4.60
C ILE A 126 -1.88 -4.03 5.43
N SER A 127 -1.30 -4.27 6.60
CA SER A 127 -0.71 -3.23 7.45
C SER A 127 0.64 -3.67 8.01
N ASN A 128 1.45 -2.71 8.45
CA ASN A 128 2.80 -2.98 8.98
C ASN A 128 2.78 -3.25 10.49
N ASP A 129 3.70 -4.10 10.93
CA ASP A 129 4.03 -4.37 12.33
C ASP A 129 4.90 -3.23 12.91
N TYR A 130 4.34 -2.04 13.17
CA TYR A 130 5.11 -0.97 13.83
C TYR A 130 5.05 -1.08 15.36
N ILE A 131 6.23 -1.25 15.98
CA ILE A 131 6.48 -0.99 17.41
C ILE A 131 7.59 0.06 17.55
N SER A 132 7.30 1.14 18.28
CA SER A 132 8.32 1.90 19.01
C SER A 132 8.82 1.02 20.16
N ALA A 133 10.08 0.59 20.12
CA ALA A 133 10.71 -0.38 21.03
C ALA A 133 10.16 -0.34 22.47
N GLY A 134 9.48 -1.41 22.93
CA GLY A 134 9.25 -1.61 24.36
C GLY A 134 8.10 -2.52 24.77
N HIS A 135 6.93 -2.48 24.15
CA HIS A 135 5.80 -3.31 24.58
C HIS A 135 4.89 -3.66 23.40
N ARG A 136 4.22 -4.82 23.53
CA ARG A 136 3.20 -5.38 22.61
C ARG A 136 2.44 -4.26 21.90
N ASP A 137 2.42 -4.24 20.58
CA ASP A 137 1.21 -3.80 19.89
C ASP A 137 1.26 -4.11 18.41
N LEU A 138 0.11 -4.55 17.95
CA LEU A 138 -0.28 -4.52 16.56
C LEU A 138 -0.77 -3.10 16.28
N CYS A 139 -0.57 -2.57 15.08
CA CYS A 139 -0.97 -1.19 14.73
C CYS A 139 -2.42 -0.90 15.15
N GLY A 140 -2.82 0.36 15.36
CA GLY A 140 -4.15 0.67 15.89
C GLY A 140 -5.33 0.04 15.12
N ILE A 141 -5.19 -0.21 13.80
CA ILE A 141 -6.15 -0.99 13.00
C ILE A 141 -6.14 -2.46 13.44
N ALA A 142 -4.95 -3.05 13.51
CA ALA A 142 -4.75 -4.44 13.90
C ALA A 142 -5.18 -4.69 15.34
N LYS A 143 -4.70 -3.91 16.33
CA LYS A 143 -5.12 -3.94 17.74
C LYS A 143 -6.63 -3.87 17.90
N ARG A 144 -7.29 -2.91 17.25
CA ARG A 144 -8.75 -2.77 17.32
C ARG A 144 -9.47 -3.93 16.63
N ALA A 145 -8.90 -4.52 15.59
CA ALA A 145 -9.49 -5.70 14.98
C ALA A 145 -9.36 -6.97 15.84
N TYR A 146 -8.34 -7.09 16.69
CA TYR A 146 -8.29 -8.14 17.71
C TYR A 146 -9.45 -8.07 18.71
N GLU A 147 -10.03 -6.88 18.89
CA GLU A 147 -11.12 -6.62 19.84
C GLU A 147 -12.51 -6.69 19.18
N ARG A 148 -12.61 -6.92 17.86
CA ARG A 148 -13.90 -6.94 17.12
C ARG A 148 -14.45 -8.35 16.95
N ASP A 149 -15.77 -8.46 17.13
CA ASP A 149 -16.55 -9.65 16.76
C ASP A 149 -16.77 -9.76 15.24
N ASP A 150 -16.82 -8.63 14.54
CA ASP A 150 -16.88 -8.55 13.07
C ASP A 150 -15.50 -8.20 12.49
N ARG A 151 -14.92 -9.14 11.73
CA ARG A 151 -13.54 -9.09 11.25
C ARG A 151 -13.41 -9.17 9.73
N ALA A 152 -14.43 -8.68 9.02
CA ALA A 152 -14.33 -8.38 7.59
C ALA A 152 -14.14 -6.86 7.41
N PRO A 153 -13.12 -6.39 6.66
CA PRO A 153 -12.05 -7.17 6.00
C PRO A 153 -11.07 -7.85 6.97
N GLN A 154 -10.43 -8.93 6.52
CA GLN A 154 -9.32 -9.57 7.23
C GLN A 154 -8.14 -8.60 7.36
N ILE A 155 -7.32 -8.78 8.39
CA ILE A 155 -6.08 -8.00 8.53
C ILE A 155 -4.89 -8.93 8.43
N ILE A 156 -3.95 -8.54 7.58
CA ILE A 156 -2.70 -9.25 7.34
C ILE A 156 -1.58 -8.29 7.72
N ILE A 157 -0.74 -8.73 8.65
CA ILE A 157 0.37 -7.93 9.16
C ILE A 157 1.66 -8.38 8.48
N VAL A 158 2.44 -7.41 8.00
CA VAL A 158 3.73 -7.63 7.35
C VAL A 158 4.85 -6.81 8.01
N SER A 159 6.10 -7.23 7.80
CA SER A 159 7.29 -6.50 8.27
C SER A 159 7.41 -5.13 7.60
N GLN A 160 8.11 -4.20 8.27
CA GLN A 160 8.52 -2.94 7.63
C GLN A 160 9.67 -3.15 6.64
N ASP A 161 10.48 -4.17 6.89
CA ASP A 161 11.48 -4.60 5.94
C ASP A 161 10.76 -5.25 4.76
N ILE A 162 11.01 -4.71 3.56
CA ILE A 162 10.29 -5.13 2.35
C ILE A 162 10.67 -6.55 1.95
N ASP A 163 11.91 -6.97 2.18
CA ASP A 163 12.39 -8.29 1.80
C ASP A 163 11.80 -9.35 2.73
N GLU A 164 11.76 -9.07 4.04
CA GLU A 164 11.04 -9.91 5.01
C GLU A 164 9.54 -9.97 4.71
N ALA A 165 8.91 -8.83 4.41
CA ALA A 165 7.49 -8.78 4.09
C ALA A 165 7.15 -9.62 2.86
N LEU A 166 7.93 -9.50 1.77
CA LEU A 166 7.72 -10.28 0.55
C LEU A 166 8.00 -11.77 0.77
N SER A 167 9.04 -12.11 1.55
CA SER A 167 9.35 -13.50 1.90
C SER A 167 8.19 -14.14 2.65
N ALA A 168 7.68 -13.48 3.70
CA ALA A 168 6.61 -14.02 4.51
C ALA A 168 5.29 -14.12 3.74
N LEU A 169 4.93 -13.11 2.94
CA LEU A 169 3.76 -13.20 2.06
C LEU A 169 3.85 -14.37 1.08
N SER A 170 5.05 -14.67 0.59
CA SER A 170 5.27 -15.80 -0.31
C SER A 170 5.22 -17.15 0.38
N GLU A 171 5.81 -17.27 1.56
CA GLU A 171 5.77 -18.50 2.37
C GLU A 171 4.33 -18.88 2.72
N HIS A 172 3.51 -17.87 3.01
CA HIS A 172 2.17 -18.01 3.55
C HIS A 172 1.04 -17.79 2.54
N LEU A 173 1.37 -17.71 1.25
CA LEU A 173 0.46 -17.27 0.19
C LEU A 173 -0.87 -18.03 0.15
N GLU A 174 -0.83 -19.36 0.23
CA GLU A 174 -2.03 -20.20 0.10
C GLU A 174 -2.97 -20.10 1.30
N GLU A 175 -2.41 -19.86 2.49
CA GLU A 175 -3.19 -19.59 3.69
C GLU A 175 -3.89 -18.23 3.58
N ILE A 176 -3.15 -17.20 3.16
CA ILE A 176 -3.69 -15.86 2.92
C ILE A 176 -4.82 -15.90 1.88
N LYS A 177 -4.63 -16.61 0.76
CA LYS A 177 -5.67 -16.81 -0.26
C LYS A 177 -6.93 -17.45 0.29
N THR A 178 -6.80 -18.30 1.31
CA THR A 178 -7.97 -18.93 1.95
C THR A 178 -8.73 -17.93 2.83
N LEU A 179 -8.02 -17.04 3.52
CA LEU A 179 -8.59 -16.02 4.39
C LEU A 179 -9.37 -14.94 3.64
N ILE A 180 -8.92 -14.57 2.44
CA ILE A 180 -9.55 -13.49 1.65
C ILE A 180 -10.76 -13.94 0.82
N LYS A 181 -11.14 -15.23 0.87
CA LYS A 181 -12.29 -15.75 0.12
C LYS A 181 -13.63 -15.26 0.69
N PRO A 182 -14.68 -15.10 -0.14
CA PRO A 182 -15.99 -14.61 0.29
C PRO A 182 -16.69 -15.44 1.38
N SER A 183 -16.32 -16.72 1.52
CA SER A 183 -16.90 -17.67 2.49
C SER A 183 -15.99 -17.93 3.70
N ALA A 184 -14.84 -17.26 3.81
CA ALA A 184 -13.94 -17.45 4.92
C ALA A 184 -14.59 -16.96 6.22
N LYS A 185 -14.58 -17.80 7.26
CA LYS A 185 -14.94 -17.34 8.61
C LYS A 185 -13.85 -16.39 9.10
N PRO A 186 -14.19 -15.30 9.80
CA PRO A 186 -13.25 -14.50 10.57
C PRO A 186 -12.25 -15.39 11.34
N GLN A 187 -10.95 -15.27 11.07
CA GLN A 187 -9.89 -15.89 11.88
C GLN A 187 -9.13 -14.82 12.68
N ASP A 188 -8.35 -15.25 13.68
CA ASP A 188 -7.74 -14.43 14.76
C ASP A 188 -6.58 -13.50 14.34
N VAL A 189 -6.56 -13.04 13.08
CA VAL A 189 -5.44 -12.32 12.44
C VAL A 189 -4.35 -13.27 11.95
N TYR A 190 -3.91 -13.02 10.73
CA TYR A 190 -2.86 -13.78 10.11
C TYR A 190 -1.54 -13.02 10.18
N LEU A 191 -0.59 -13.59 10.93
CA LEU A 191 0.77 -13.13 10.96
C LEU A 191 1.54 -13.89 9.88
N ALA A 192 1.75 -13.24 8.73
CA ALA A 192 2.73 -13.71 7.78
C ALA A 192 4.11 -13.31 8.32
N ARG A 193 4.73 -14.19 9.10
CA ARG A 193 6.11 -14.05 9.62
C ARG A 193 6.96 -15.23 9.17
#